data_AF-A0A0V0YVJ2-F1
#
_entry.id   AF-A0A0V0YVJ2-F1
#
_cell.length_a   1.000
_cell.length_b   1.000
_cell.length_c   1.000
_cell.angle_alpha   90.00
_cell.angle_beta   90.00
_cell.angle_gamma   90.00
#
_symmetry.space_group_name_H-M   'P 1'
#
loop_
_entity.id
_entity.type
_entity.pdbx_description
1 polymer ?
#
loop_
_entity_poly.entity_id
_entity_poly.type
_entity_poly.pdbx_seq_one_letter_code
_entity_poly.pdbx_strand_id
1 'polypeptide(L)' 'LIKLQKGDIVVNRYHIDIQHPRLKLNCDDNRDVFWAYVVKRSDIFGDPFKLAYDGKSTLFTVDKL' A
#
# COMPACT_ATOMS: atom_id res chain seq x y z
N LEU A 1 -2.03 11.56 -21.60
CA LEU A 1 -1.10 10.50 -22.07
C LEU A 1 -0.27 10.05 -20.87
N ILE A 2 -0.48 8.84 -20.34
CA ILE A 2 0.34 8.34 -19.23
C ILE A 2 1.66 7.85 -19.82
N LYS A 3 2.77 8.46 -19.41
CA LYS A 3 4.11 7.96 -19.76
C LYS A 3 4.42 6.79 -18.84
N LEU A 4 4.40 5.58 -19.39
CA LEU A 4 4.91 4.40 -18.70
C LEU A 4 6.43 4.51 -18.64
N GLN A 5 6.99 4.55 -17.43
CA GLN A 5 8.43 4.32 -17.27
C GLN A 5 8.73 2.85 -17.56
N LYS A 6 9.79 2.61 -18.34
CA LYS A 6 10.24 1.27 -18.73
C LYS A 6 11.66 1.09 -18.21
N GLY A 7 11.89 0.02 -17.44
CA GLY A 7 13.17 -0.29 -16.82
C GLY A 7 12.99 -0.90 -15.43
N ASP A 8 14.09 -1.32 -14.82
CA ASP A 8 14.08 -1.77 -13.43
C ASP A 8 13.90 -0.58 -12.49
N ILE A 9 13.08 -0.76 -11.45
CA ILE A 9 12.81 0.25 -10.44
C ILE A 9 13.23 -0.31 -9.09
N VAL A 10 14.05 0.44 -8.36
CA VAL A 10 14.36 0.13 -6.96
C VAL A 10 13.18 0.60 -6.11
N VAL A 11 12.63 -0.31 -5.31
CA VAL A 11 11.50 -0.04 -4.40
C VAL A 11 11.85 -0.50 -3.00
N ASN A 12 11.20 0.09 -2.01
CA ASN A 12 11.21 -0.41 -0.65
C ASN A 12 10.07 -1.41 -0.48
N ARG A 13 10.28 -2.47 0.31
CA ARG A 13 9.26 -3.49 0.59
C ARG A 13 9.00 -3.58 2.08
N TYR A 14 7.73 -3.50 2.46
CA TYR A 14 7.27 -3.56 3.84
C TYR A 14 6.30 -4.72 4.00
N HIS A 15 6.33 -5.33 5.19
CA HIS A 15 5.29 -6.27 5.62
C HIS A 15 4.18 -5.48 6.33
N ILE A 16 2.95 -5.68 5.89
CA ILE A 16 1.77 -5.06 6.47
C ILE A 16 0.96 -6.16 7.16
N ASP A 17 0.59 -5.90 8.41
CA ASP A 17 -0.30 -6.76 9.18
C ASP A 17 -1.54 -5.96 9.58
N ILE A 18 -2.70 -6.37 9.06
CA ILE A 18 -4.00 -5.77 9.36
C ILE A 18 -4.77 -6.74 10.25
N GLN A 19 -4.84 -6.41 11.54
CA GLN A 19 -5.53 -7.23 12.51
C GLN A 19 -6.89 -6.63 12.86
N HIS A 20 -7.90 -7.50 12.91
CA HIS A 20 -9.21 -7.14 13.44
C HIS A 20 -9.59 -8.15 14.54
N PRO A 21 -10.04 -7.69 15.72
CA PRO A 21 -10.14 -8.54 16.92
C PRO A 21 -11.18 -9.65 16.82
N ARG A 22 -12.14 -9.57 15.90
CA ARG A 22 -13.31 -10.48 15.84
C ARG A 22 -13.65 -11.00 14.45
N LEU A 23 -13.00 -10.49 13.41
CA LEU A 23 -13.34 -10.81 12.02
C LEU A 23 -12.07 -11.12 11.25
N LYS A 24 -12.09 -12.19 10.49
CA LYS A 24 -11.05 -12.46 9.50
C LYS A 24 -11.39 -11.67 8.24
N LEU A 25 -10.56 -10.68 7.93
CA LEU A 25 -10.70 -9.86 6.74
C LEU A 25 -10.31 -10.65 5.49
N ASN A 26 -11.08 -10.50 4.41
CA ASN A 26 -10.70 -11.01 3.10
C ASN A 26 -9.75 -10.01 2.39
N CYS A 27 -9.32 -10.35 1.16
CA CYS A 27 -8.38 -9.52 0.39
C CYS A 27 -8.94 -8.14 0.04
N ASP A 28 -10.24 -8.05 -0.26
CA ASP A 28 -10.89 -6.79 -0.61
C ASP A 28 -11.12 -5.93 0.63
N ASP A 29 -11.55 -6.53 1.75
CA ASP A 29 -11.65 -5.85 3.04
C ASP A 29 -10.30 -5.23 3.46
N ASN A 30 -9.22 -6.00 3.32
CA ASN A 30 -7.87 -5.53 3.61
C ASN A 30 -7.45 -4.37 2.71
N ARG A 31 -7.82 -4.41 1.42
CA ARG A 31 -7.53 -3.34 0.46
C ARG A 31 -8.25 -2.05 0.86
N ASP A 32 -9.53 -2.14 1.20
CA ASP A 32 -10.34 -0.98 1.59
C ASP A 32 -9.82 -0.35 2.89
N VAL A 33 -9.55 -1.18 3.91
CA VAL A 33 -8.98 -0.71 5.19
C VAL A 33 -7.62 -0.05 4.98
N PHE A 34 -6.74 -0.69 4.20
CA PHE A 34 -5.41 -0.16 3.92
C PHE A 34 -5.48 1.22 3.24
N TRP A 35 -6.26 1.35 2.17
CA TRP A 35 -6.33 2.63 1.44
C TRP A 35 -7.01 3.74 2.23
N ALA A 36 -8.03 3.41 3.03
CA ALA A 36 -8.59 4.38 3.98
C ALA A 36 -7.54 4.88 4.98
N TYR A 37 -6.66 3.99 5.45
CA TYR A 37 -5.57 4.35 6.35
C TYR A 37 -4.48 5.19 5.66
N VAL A 38 -4.10 4.86 4.44
CA VAL A 38 -3.13 5.63 3.62
C VAL A 38 -3.62 7.08 3.45
N VAL A 39 -4.89 7.27 3.09
CA VAL A 39 -5.48 8.61 2.94
C VAL A 39 -5.48 9.36 4.27
N LYS A 40 -5.80 8.68 5.37
CA LYS A 40 -5.80 9.28 6.72
C LYS A 40 -4.40 9.65 7.20
N ARG A 41 -3.36 8.92 6.78
CA ARG A 41 -1.95 9.11 7.18
C ARG A 41 -1.10 9.64 6.03
N SER A 42 -1.61 10.66 5.33
CA SER A 42 -0.88 11.33 4.25
C SER A 42 0.45 11.94 4.72
N ASP A 43 0.61 12.17 6.02
CA ASP A 43 1.87 12.56 6.69
C ASP A 43 2.98 11.52 6.56
N ILE A 44 2.63 10.22 6.50
CA ILE A 44 3.59 9.11 6.34
C ILE A 44 3.69 8.69 4.88
N PHE A 45 2.54 8.48 4.24
CA PHE A 45 2.48 7.80 2.95
C PHE A 45 2.66 8.74 1.75
N GLY A 46 2.51 10.05 1.96
CA GLY A 46 2.67 11.05 0.90
C GLY A 46 1.71 10.81 -0.27
N ASP A 47 2.26 10.57 -1.46
CA ASP A 47 1.51 10.34 -2.70
C ASP A 47 1.05 8.87 -2.83
N PRO A 48 -0.27 8.59 -2.76
CA PRO A 48 -0.79 7.22 -2.86
C PRO A 48 -0.49 6.54 -4.20
N PHE A 49 -0.25 7.30 -5.28
CA PHE A 49 0.07 6.74 -6.60
C PHE A 49 1.49 6.15 -6.68
N LYS A 50 2.32 6.37 -5.66
CA LYS A 50 3.66 5.76 -5.52
C LYS A 50 3.67 4.49 -4.67
N LEU A 51 2.49 3.98 -4.30
CA LEU A 51 2.31 2.81 -3.45
C LEU A 51 1.71 1.66 -4.25
N ALA A 52 2.15 0.43 -3.95
CA ALA A 52 1.53 -0.78 -4.46
C ALA A 52 1.34 -1.78 -3.33
N TYR A 53 0.09 -2.04 -2.96
CA TYR A 53 -0.31 -3.01 -1.94
C TYR A 53 -0.98 -4.23 -2.59
N ASP A 54 -0.57 -5.43 -2.18
CA ASP A 54 -1.07 -6.68 -2.74
C ASP A 54 -2.46 -7.11 -2.20
N GLY A 55 -3.02 -6.39 -1.23
CA GLY A 55 -4.29 -6.73 -0.58
C GLY A 55 -4.15 -7.78 0.54
N LYS A 56 -2.92 -8.20 0.87
CA LYS A 56 -2.66 -9.25 1.85
C LYS A 56 -1.63 -8.86 2.89
N SER A 57 -0.40 -8.58 2.48
CA SER A 57 0.71 -8.39 3.42
C SER A 57 1.91 -7.64 2.87
N THR A 58 1.95 -7.34 1.57
CA THR A 58 3.13 -6.76 0.92
C THR A 58 2.81 -5.38 0.39
N LEU A 59 3.54 -4.39 0.88
CA LEU A 59 3.52 -3.02 0.36
C LEU A 59 4.86 -2.70 -0.29
N PHE A 60 4.81 -2.15 -1.50
CA PHE A 60 5.95 -1.54 -2.17
C PHE A 60 5.79 -0.02 -2.24
N THR A 61 6.90 0.70 -2.05
CA THR A 61 6.94 2.15 -2.15
C THR A 61 8.17 2.60 -2.94
N VAL A 62 8.03 3.70 -3.68
CA VAL A 62 9.18 4.34 -4.37
C VAL A 62 10.09 5.03 -3.36
N ASP A 63 9.50 5.84 -2.47
CA ASP A 63 10.19 6.59 -1.43
C ASP A 63 10.13 5.81 -0.09
N LYS A 64 11.12 5.97 0.80
CA LYS A 64 11.06 5.37 2.14
C LYS A 64 9.96 6.05 2.97
N LEU A 65 9.13 5.23 3.63
CA LEU A 65 8.16 5.66 4.64
C LEU A 65 8.84 6.10 5.94
#